data_AF-A0A835JH56-F1
#
_entry.id   AF-A0A835JH56-F1
#
_cell.length_a   1.000
_cell.length_b   1.000
_cell.length_c   1.000
_cell.angle_alpha   90.00
_cell.angle_beta   90.00
_cell.angle_gamma   90.00
#
_symmetry.space_group_name_H-M   'P 1'
#
loop_
_entity.id
_entity.type
_entity.pdbx_description
1 polymer ?
#
loop_
_entity_poly.entity_id
_entity_poly.type
_entity_poly.pdbx_seq_one_letter_code
_entity_poly.pdbx_strand_id
1 'polypeptide(L)'
;MKRGVKQAQSFASLISEPLREALKKRGIEALFPIQAKTFEDVLSGCDLVGRARTGQGKTLAFVLPILESLVNGPTKASRKTGYGRPPSVLVLLPTRELATQVYDDFKVYGGAMGLNSCCVYGGASYQPQEFALKRGVDVVVGTPGRIKDHIEKGNIDLSLLKFRVLDEADEMLRMGFVEDVELILGKVKDVSKVQTLLFSATLPSWVKQISAKFLKPDKKTIDLVGNEKMKASTNVRHIVLPCSTSAIPQVIPDIIRCYGSGGRTIIFTEKRESANELSGLLPGARALHGEIQQSQREVTLSGFRSGKFLTLVATNVAARGLDINDVQLIIQCEPPNDVEAYIHRSGRTGRAGNSGVAVMLYDPRRSNISKIQRESGVKFEHITAPKAEDIAKAAGVEAAQTITQVSDSVIPAFKSAAEDLLNTSGLSAVELLAKAIAKATGYTEIKSRSLLTSMENHVTLLLESGKPIFSPSFAFSVLRRILPEDKVESVTGMSLTTDGNGAVFDVKKEDVDTFLAAQENAAGVNIEVVKILPSLQEREQQRGRFGGRGRGGFGDRSGGNRFSGGRGGRGGGFSDRRNSSGGFKGRNNGNKW
;
A
#
# COMPACT_ATOMS: atom_id res chain seq x y z
N MET A 1 -24.82 -16.07 17.72
CA MET A 1 -26.02 -15.22 17.51
C MET A 1 -26.85 -15.19 18.80
N LYS A 2 -27.52 -14.06 19.11
CA LYS A 2 -28.30 -13.74 20.34
C LYS A 2 -27.60 -13.05 21.53
N ARG A 3 -26.72 -12.07 21.27
CA ARG A 3 -26.38 -11.00 22.25
C ARG A 3 -26.52 -9.56 21.71
N GLY A 4 -27.00 -9.37 20.47
CA GLY A 4 -27.06 -8.05 19.81
C GLY A 4 -28.39 -7.29 19.89
N VAL A 5 -29.49 -7.94 20.32
CA VAL A 5 -30.84 -7.35 20.18
C VAL A 5 -31.18 -6.34 21.29
N LYS A 6 -30.62 -6.48 22.51
CA LYS A 6 -30.88 -5.54 23.61
C LYS A 6 -30.14 -4.19 23.49
N GLN A 7 -29.05 -4.12 22.72
CA GLN A 7 -28.32 -2.86 22.51
C GLN A 7 -28.94 -1.99 21.40
N ALA A 8 -29.56 -2.59 20.38
CA ALA A 8 -30.11 -1.86 19.24
C ALA A 8 -31.28 -0.90 19.63
N GLN A 9 -32.08 -1.24 20.65
CA GLN A 9 -33.22 -0.43 21.07
C GLN A 9 -32.84 0.86 21.83
N SER A 10 -31.69 0.94 22.52
CA SER A 10 -31.30 2.16 23.26
C SER A 10 -30.66 3.24 22.39
N PHE A 11 -30.10 2.87 21.23
CA PHE A 11 -29.40 3.82 20.36
C PHE A 11 -30.36 4.63 19.47
N ALA A 12 -31.50 4.07 19.08
CA ALA A 12 -32.49 4.82 18.31
C ALA A 12 -32.96 6.05 19.09
N SER A 13 -33.21 5.95 20.40
CA SER A 13 -33.66 7.08 21.22
C SER A 13 -32.64 8.22 21.39
N LEU A 14 -31.34 7.96 21.17
CA LEU A 14 -30.27 8.95 21.37
C LEU A 14 -29.91 9.72 20.09
N ILE A 15 -30.37 9.25 18.93
CA ILE A 15 -30.10 9.85 17.62
C ILE A 15 -31.41 10.41 17.06
N SER A 16 -31.38 11.68 16.69
CA SER A 16 -32.52 12.39 16.10
C SER A 16 -32.94 11.79 14.76
N GLU A 17 -34.22 11.96 14.41
CA GLU A 17 -34.78 11.38 13.19
C GLU A 17 -34.02 11.80 11.90
N PRO A 18 -33.66 13.08 11.69
CA PRO A 18 -32.92 13.48 10.49
C PRO A 18 -31.57 12.77 10.36
N LEU A 19 -30.86 12.60 11.49
CA LEU A 19 -29.56 11.92 11.50
C LEU A 19 -29.72 10.41 11.29
N ARG A 20 -30.76 9.80 11.87
CA ARG A 20 -31.08 8.39 11.69
C ARG A 20 -31.44 8.06 10.23
N GLU A 21 -32.22 8.92 9.57
CA GLU A 21 -32.52 8.76 8.14
C GLU A 21 -31.26 8.87 7.28
N ALA A 22 -30.37 9.82 7.58
CA ALA A 22 -29.10 9.97 6.86
C ALA A 22 -28.19 8.74 7.01
N LEU A 23 -28.15 8.14 8.21
CA LEU A 23 -27.43 6.88 8.48
C LEU A 23 -28.03 5.70 7.72
N LYS A 24 -29.37 5.55 7.72
CA LYS A 24 -30.08 4.50 6.98
C LYS A 24 -29.82 4.59 5.47
N LYS A 25 -29.83 5.80 4.89
CA LYS A 25 -29.50 6.02 3.47
C LYS A 25 -28.08 5.58 3.10
N ARG A 26 -27.17 5.49 4.07
CA ARG A 26 -25.79 5.02 3.93
C ARG A 26 -25.63 3.54 4.28
N GLY A 27 -26.72 2.82 4.59
CA GLY A 27 -26.69 1.41 4.98
C GLY A 27 -26.16 1.16 6.39
N ILE A 28 -26.13 2.18 7.25
CA ILE A 28 -25.65 2.05 8.63
C ILE A 28 -26.84 1.74 9.53
N GLU A 29 -27.02 0.46 9.85
CA GLU A 29 -28.12 -0.03 10.68
C GLU A 29 -27.74 -0.21 12.16
N ALA A 30 -26.44 -0.37 12.45
CA ALA A 30 -25.92 -0.59 13.79
C ALA A 30 -24.61 0.14 14.02
N LEU A 31 -24.36 0.50 15.29
CA LEU A 31 -23.14 1.15 15.73
C LEU A 31 -22.04 0.13 16.07
N PHE A 32 -20.79 0.49 15.79
CA PHE A 32 -19.62 -0.25 16.27
C PHE A 32 -19.45 -0.12 17.78
N PRO A 33 -18.74 -1.06 18.45
CA PRO A 33 -18.53 -1.02 19.89
C PRO A 33 -17.93 0.28 20.43
N ILE A 34 -17.03 0.93 19.67
CA ILE A 34 -16.45 2.23 20.08
C ILE A 34 -17.52 3.32 20.09
N GLN A 35 -18.33 3.38 19.03
CA GLN A 35 -19.40 4.35 18.87
C GLN A 35 -20.42 4.18 20.00
N ALA A 36 -20.82 2.94 20.27
CA ALA A 36 -21.76 2.60 21.32
C ALA A 36 -21.26 3.01 22.73
N LYS A 37 -19.97 2.77 23.03
CA LYS A 37 -19.41 3.07 24.35
C LYS A 37 -19.10 4.54 24.58
N THR A 38 -18.82 5.31 23.52
CA THR A 38 -18.42 6.71 23.67
C THR A 38 -19.59 7.69 23.52
N PHE A 39 -20.72 7.26 22.91
CA PHE A 39 -21.79 8.18 22.53
C PHE A 39 -22.31 9.02 23.69
N GLU A 40 -22.72 8.37 24.79
CA GLU A 40 -23.30 9.06 25.96
C GLU A 40 -22.29 9.96 26.66
N ASP A 41 -21.06 9.46 26.88
CA ASP A 41 -19.96 10.24 27.49
C ASP A 41 -19.66 11.52 26.68
N VAL A 42 -19.66 11.42 25.34
CA VAL A 42 -19.45 12.58 24.48
C VAL A 42 -20.65 13.52 24.53
N LEU A 43 -21.87 12.99 24.45
CA LEU A 43 -23.08 13.81 24.49
C LEU A 43 -23.26 14.56 25.82
N SER A 44 -22.82 13.95 26.95
CA SER A 44 -22.87 14.55 28.29
C SER A 44 -21.80 15.61 28.54
N GLY A 45 -20.89 15.85 27.60
CA GLY A 45 -19.86 16.88 27.71
C GLY A 45 -18.54 16.43 28.35
N CYS A 46 -18.34 15.12 28.55
CA CYS A 46 -17.09 14.61 29.13
C CYS A 46 -15.96 14.58 28.10
N ASP A 47 -14.77 15.02 28.51
CA ASP A 47 -13.56 14.83 27.70
C ASP A 47 -13.28 13.32 27.54
N LEU A 48 -12.72 12.92 26.41
CA LEU A 48 -12.58 11.50 26.06
C LEU A 48 -11.22 11.19 25.46
N VAL A 49 -10.61 10.09 25.90
CA VAL A 49 -9.55 9.39 25.18
C VAL A 49 -10.09 8.07 24.65
N GLY A 50 -10.30 7.98 23.35
CA GLY A 50 -10.76 6.79 22.66
C GLY A 50 -9.60 6.03 22.01
N ARG A 51 -9.26 4.86 22.56
CA ARG A 51 -8.25 3.96 21.98
C ARG A 51 -8.92 2.84 21.20
N ALA A 52 -8.84 2.91 19.87
CA ALA A 52 -9.38 1.89 18.96
C ALA A 52 -8.55 1.79 17.66
N ARG A 53 -8.56 0.61 17.04
CA ARG A 53 -7.84 0.37 15.77
C ARG A 53 -8.54 1.04 14.60
N THR A 54 -7.82 1.21 13.49
CA THR A 54 -8.40 1.62 12.22
C THR A 54 -9.50 0.63 11.78
N GLY A 55 -10.53 1.14 11.11
CA GLY A 55 -11.67 0.32 10.66
C GLY A 55 -12.69 -0.06 11.74
N GLN A 56 -12.54 0.38 12.99
CA GLN A 56 -13.55 0.16 14.05
C GLN A 56 -14.61 1.26 14.15
N GLY A 57 -14.71 2.15 13.16
CA GLY A 57 -15.74 3.20 13.14
C GLY A 57 -15.48 4.39 14.07
N LYS A 58 -14.21 4.71 14.39
CA LYS A 58 -13.82 5.85 15.25
C LYS A 58 -14.42 7.19 14.82
N THR A 59 -14.50 7.45 13.51
CA THR A 59 -15.02 8.71 12.97
C THR A 59 -16.42 9.03 13.47
N LEU A 60 -17.38 8.10 13.26
CA LEU A 60 -18.75 8.31 13.71
C LEU A 60 -18.89 8.32 15.24
N ALA A 61 -17.90 7.82 15.98
CA ALA A 61 -17.90 7.81 17.43
C ALA A 61 -17.81 9.22 18.03
N PHE A 62 -17.25 10.18 17.29
CA PHE A 62 -17.29 11.60 17.64
C PHE A 62 -18.24 12.42 16.76
N VAL A 63 -18.37 12.11 15.46
CA VAL A 63 -19.24 12.90 14.56
C VAL A 63 -20.67 12.92 15.06
N LEU A 64 -21.27 11.76 15.36
CA LEU A 64 -22.68 11.67 15.71
C LEU A 64 -23.03 12.42 17.02
N PRO A 65 -22.37 12.17 18.16
CA PRO A 65 -22.71 12.88 19.39
C PRO A 65 -22.38 14.40 19.34
N ILE A 66 -21.37 14.83 18.56
CA ILE A 66 -21.10 16.26 18.33
C ILE A 66 -22.28 16.91 17.61
N LEU A 67 -22.76 16.31 16.52
CA LEU A 67 -23.88 16.83 15.74
C LEU A 67 -25.16 16.91 16.59
N GLU A 68 -25.45 15.86 17.36
CA GLU A 68 -26.58 15.86 18.30
C GLU A 68 -26.46 16.96 19.35
N SER A 69 -25.29 17.13 19.97
CA SER A 69 -25.06 18.18 20.97
C SER A 69 -25.29 19.60 20.42
N LEU A 70 -24.90 19.84 19.16
CA LEU A 70 -25.05 21.16 18.51
C LEU A 70 -26.49 21.52 18.15
N VAL A 71 -27.35 20.54 17.84
CA VAL A 71 -28.68 20.80 17.25
C VAL A 71 -29.82 20.44 18.20
N ASN A 72 -29.65 19.39 18.99
CA ASN A 72 -30.67 18.85 19.89
C ASN A 72 -30.23 18.85 21.36
N GLY A 73 -28.93 18.98 21.61
CA GLY A 73 -28.36 18.88 22.94
C GLY A 73 -27.93 20.20 23.58
N PRO A 74 -27.05 20.13 24.61
CA PRO A 74 -26.72 21.25 25.50
C PRO A 74 -26.11 22.46 24.79
N THR A 75 -25.49 22.25 23.62
CA THR A 75 -24.73 23.28 22.91
C THR A 75 -25.61 24.15 22.01
N LYS A 76 -26.84 23.71 21.72
CA LYS A 76 -27.78 24.38 20.80
C LYS A 76 -27.98 25.86 21.09
N ALA A 77 -28.22 26.23 22.34
CA ALA A 77 -28.49 27.61 22.75
C ALA A 77 -27.28 28.55 22.56
N SER A 78 -26.07 27.99 22.55
CA SER A 78 -24.83 28.75 22.41
C SER A 78 -24.33 28.86 20.96
N ARG A 79 -25.03 28.19 20.03
CA ARG A 79 -24.67 28.17 18.60
C ARG A 79 -25.06 29.50 17.96
N LYS A 80 -24.07 30.23 17.43
CA LYS A 80 -24.35 31.41 16.61
C LYS A 80 -24.80 31.00 15.22
N THR A 81 -25.73 31.75 14.65
CA THR A 81 -26.17 31.63 13.25
C THR A 81 -25.90 32.94 12.52
N GLY A 82 -25.57 32.87 11.23
CA GLY A 82 -25.32 34.05 10.41
C GLY A 82 -23.96 34.06 9.71
N TYR A 83 -23.75 35.10 8.91
CA TYR A 83 -22.54 35.29 8.11
C TYR A 83 -21.33 35.63 9.00
N GLY A 84 -20.17 35.05 8.71
CA GLY A 84 -18.92 35.33 9.42
C GLY A 84 -18.86 34.77 10.85
N ARG A 85 -19.73 33.82 11.21
CA ARG A 85 -19.71 33.20 12.53
C ARG A 85 -18.43 32.36 12.76
N PRO A 86 -17.83 32.40 13.96
CA PRO A 86 -16.78 31.48 14.36
C PRO A 86 -17.26 30.02 14.44
N PRO A 87 -16.40 29.03 14.14
CA PRO A 87 -16.74 27.62 14.25
C PRO A 87 -16.96 27.16 15.69
N SER A 88 -17.88 26.21 15.87
CA SER A 88 -18.14 25.53 17.15
C SER A 88 -17.35 24.23 17.28
N VAL A 89 -16.89 23.65 16.17
CA VAL A 89 -16.14 22.39 16.14
C VAL A 89 -14.85 22.54 15.33
N LEU A 90 -13.76 22.04 15.89
CA LEU A 90 -12.47 21.90 15.22
C LEU A 90 -12.05 20.43 15.23
N VAL A 91 -11.69 19.88 14.07
CA VAL A 91 -11.19 18.50 13.95
C VAL A 91 -9.82 18.52 13.27
N LEU A 92 -8.82 18.00 13.98
CA LEU A 92 -7.44 17.89 13.51
C LEU A 92 -7.15 16.46 13.07
N LEU A 93 -6.68 16.32 11.83
CA LEU A 93 -6.36 15.04 11.19
C LEU A 93 -4.98 15.11 10.53
N PRO A 94 -4.18 14.03 10.55
CA PRO A 94 -2.79 14.07 10.10
C PRO A 94 -2.64 14.20 8.58
N THR A 95 -3.63 13.76 7.80
CA THR A 95 -3.53 13.70 6.33
C THR A 95 -4.71 14.41 5.67
N ARG A 96 -4.51 14.83 4.42
CA ARG A 96 -5.52 15.52 3.61
C ARG A 96 -6.67 14.57 3.30
N GLU A 97 -6.33 13.32 3.01
CA GLU A 97 -7.24 12.25 2.67
C GLU A 97 -8.19 11.93 3.83
N LEU A 98 -7.67 11.86 5.07
CA LEU A 98 -8.52 11.74 6.26
C LEU A 98 -9.36 13.00 6.49
N ALA A 99 -8.76 14.19 6.35
CA ALA A 99 -9.49 15.44 6.51
C ALA A 99 -10.71 15.51 5.60
N THR A 100 -10.53 15.18 4.31
CA THR A 100 -11.63 15.14 3.34
C THR A 100 -12.66 14.06 3.67
N GLN A 101 -12.22 12.87 4.10
CA GLN A 101 -13.15 11.80 4.48
C GLN A 101 -14.04 12.20 5.68
N VAL A 102 -13.43 12.70 6.75
CA VAL A 102 -14.16 13.14 7.95
C VAL A 102 -15.03 14.35 7.63
N TYR A 103 -14.56 15.25 6.78
CA TYR A 103 -15.36 16.35 6.26
C TYR A 103 -16.59 15.87 5.49
N ASP A 104 -16.48 14.85 4.64
CA ASP A 104 -17.60 14.28 3.90
C ASP A 104 -18.65 13.69 4.85
N ASP A 105 -18.23 13.04 5.94
CA ASP A 105 -19.15 12.60 6.99
C ASP A 105 -19.87 13.79 7.64
N PHE A 106 -19.15 14.83 8.06
CA PHE A 106 -19.78 16.05 8.61
C PHE A 106 -20.70 16.75 7.60
N LYS A 107 -20.33 16.76 6.32
CA LYS A 107 -21.14 17.38 5.25
C LYS A 107 -22.45 16.63 5.06
N VAL A 108 -22.40 15.30 5.07
CA VAL A 108 -23.59 14.45 4.87
C VAL A 108 -24.50 14.48 6.10
N TYR A 109 -23.95 14.15 7.26
CA TYR A 109 -24.72 14.02 8.50
C TYR A 109 -25.07 15.39 9.10
N GLY A 110 -24.13 16.32 9.12
CA GLY A 110 -24.37 17.69 9.57
C GLY A 110 -25.26 18.47 8.61
N GLY A 111 -25.13 18.26 7.30
CA GLY A 111 -26.01 18.88 6.30
C GLY A 111 -27.47 18.48 6.47
N ALA A 112 -27.75 17.21 6.82
CA ALA A 112 -29.10 16.75 7.16
C ALA A 112 -29.68 17.45 8.40
N MET A 113 -28.82 18.07 9.23
CA MET A 113 -29.19 18.81 10.44
C MET A 113 -29.01 20.33 10.28
N GLY A 114 -28.78 20.82 9.06
CA GLY A 114 -28.63 22.26 8.76
C GLY A 114 -27.30 22.88 9.17
N LEU A 115 -26.28 22.07 9.44
CA LEU A 115 -24.93 22.51 9.80
C LEU A 115 -24.03 22.61 8.57
N ASN A 116 -23.13 23.57 8.59
CA ASN A 116 -22.15 23.81 7.53
C ASN A 116 -20.76 23.42 8.00
N SER A 117 -20.02 22.73 7.15
CA SER A 117 -18.63 22.35 7.41
C SER A 117 -17.68 22.95 6.36
N CYS A 118 -16.41 23.06 6.70
CA CYS A 118 -15.31 23.38 5.78
C CYS A 118 -14.13 22.43 6.02
N CYS A 119 -13.47 22.01 4.95
CA CYS A 119 -12.23 21.24 4.99
C CYS A 119 -11.06 22.14 4.60
N VAL A 120 -10.00 22.18 5.41
CA VAL A 120 -8.80 22.97 5.15
C VAL A 120 -7.53 22.12 5.25
N TYR A 121 -6.74 22.14 4.17
CA TYR A 121 -5.49 21.37 4.13
C TYR A 121 -4.44 21.98 3.18
N GLY A 122 -3.18 21.56 3.37
CA GLY A 122 -2.05 21.98 2.55
C GLY A 122 -2.17 21.52 1.09
N GLY A 123 -1.47 22.18 0.16
CA GLY A 123 -1.44 21.80 -1.26
C GLY A 123 -2.70 22.13 -2.07
N ALA A 124 -3.81 22.50 -1.43
CA ALA A 124 -4.96 23.14 -2.07
C ALA A 124 -4.85 24.68 -2.00
N SER A 125 -5.54 25.36 -2.93
CA SER A 125 -5.62 26.83 -2.97
C SER A 125 -6.26 27.40 -1.69
N TYR A 126 -5.76 28.55 -1.24
CA TYR A 126 -6.29 29.26 -0.07
C TYR A 126 -7.66 29.88 -0.33
N GLN A 127 -7.87 30.48 -1.51
CA GLN A 127 -9.05 31.30 -1.76
C GLN A 127 -10.39 30.59 -1.48
N PRO A 128 -10.63 29.34 -1.92
CA PRO A 128 -11.89 28.64 -1.60
C PRO A 128 -12.08 28.41 -0.10
N GLN A 129 -10.99 28.13 0.62
CA GLN A 129 -10.98 27.92 2.07
C GLN A 129 -11.29 29.23 2.80
N GLU A 130 -10.67 30.33 2.39
CA GLU A 130 -10.91 31.68 2.94
C GLU A 130 -12.35 32.14 2.70
N PHE A 131 -12.90 31.93 1.50
CA PHE A 131 -14.29 32.28 1.22
C PHE A 131 -15.28 31.49 2.06
N ALA A 132 -15.06 30.19 2.25
CA ALA A 132 -15.91 29.35 3.09
C ALA A 132 -15.86 29.79 4.56
N LEU A 133 -14.66 30.02 5.09
CA LEU A 133 -14.47 30.50 6.46
C LEU A 133 -15.08 31.88 6.69
N LYS A 134 -14.89 32.81 5.75
CA LYS A 134 -15.46 34.17 5.80
C LYS A 134 -17.00 34.15 5.78
N ARG A 135 -17.62 33.19 5.07
CA ARG A 135 -19.08 33.00 5.11
C ARG A 135 -19.57 32.51 6.48
N GLY A 136 -18.70 31.88 7.26
CA GLY A 136 -19.00 31.31 8.57
C GLY A 136 -19.48 29.87 8.47
N VAL A 137 -18.87 29.00 9.27
CA VAL A 137 -19.13 27.54 9.29
C VAL A 137 -19.29 27.07 10.74
N ASP A 138 -19.99 25.95 10.93
CA ASP A 138 -20.17 25.35 12.25
C ASP A 138 -19.01 24.40 12.60
N VAL A 139 -18.49 23.70 11.58
CA VAL A 139 -17.42 22.70 11.72
C VAL A 139 -16.25 23.03 10.80
N VAL A 140 -15.04 23.05 11.35
CA VAL A 140 -13.79 23.09 10.58
C VAL A 140 -13.05 21.76 10.77
N VAL A 141 -12.74 21.10 9.66
CA VAL A 141 -11.95 19.87 9.61
C VAL A 141 -10.66 20.16 8.86
N GLY A 142 -9.51 19.72 9.33
CA GLY A 142 -8.29 20.01 8.59
C GLY A 142 -6.99 19.43 9.13
N THR A 143 -5.93 19.64 8.36
CA THR A 143 -4.55 19.28 8.75
C THR A 143 -3.92 20.36 9.64
N PRO A 144 -3.15 20.00 10.68
CA PRO A 144 -2.59 20.96 11.64
C PRO A 144 -1.91 22.17 11.00
N GLY A 145 -0.96 21.97 10.10
CA GLY A 145 -0.24 23.08 9.46
C GLY A 145 -1.17 24.10 8.78
N ARG A 146 -2.16 23.65 7.99
CA ARG A 146 -3.10 24.57 7.32
C ARG A 146 -4.07 25.25 8.30
N ILE A 147 -4.51 24.53 9.34
CA ILE A 147 -5.34 25.13 10.40
C ILE A 147 -4.56 26.24 11.10
N LYS A 148 -3.30 25.99 11.46
CA LYS A 148 -2.40 27.00 12.04
C LYS A 148 -2.31 28.23 11.14
N ASP A 149 -2.03 28.04 9.85
CA ASP A 149 -1.94 29.15 8.88
C ASP A 149 -3.21 30.03 8.90
N HIS A 150 -4.40 29.43 8.91
CA HIS A 150 -5.66 30.16 8.93
C HIS A 150 -5.92 30.87 10.27
N ILE A 151 -5.49 30.29 11.40
CA ILE A 151 -5.58 30.95 12.72
C ILE A 151 -4.65 32.17 12.77
N GLU A 152 -3.40 32.02 12.31
CA GLU A 152 -2.42 33.12 12.31
C GLU A 152 -2.82 34.27 11.39
N LYS A 153 -3.46 33.96 10.25
CA LYS A 153 -4.05 34.96 9.34
C LYS A 153 -5.36 35.58 9.86
N GLY A 154 -5.90 35.11 10.98
CA GLY A 154 -7.19 35.59 11.52
C GLY A 154 -8.43 35.10 10.75
N ASN A 155 -8.28 34.10 9.88
CA ASN A 155 -9.39 33.50 9.13
C ASN A 155 -10.22 32.54 10.00
N ILE A 156 -9.64 31.98 11.06
CA ILE A 156 -10.31 31.11 12.04
C ILE A 156 -10.24 31.78 13.41
N ASP A 157 -11.41 32.04 14.00
CA ASP A 157 -11.55 32.44 15.39
C ASP A 157 -12.04 31.24 16.23
N LEU A 158 -11.30 30.90 17.29
CA LEU A 158 -11.64 29.80 18.20
C LEU A 158 -12.36 30.27 19.48
N SER A 159 -12.77 31.54 19.56
CA SER A 159 -13.41 32.13 20.75
C SER A 159 -14.72 31.47 21.17
N LEU A 160 -15.44 30.86 20.22
CA LEU A 160 -16.74 30.19 20.45
C LEU A 160 -16.66 28.67 20.28
N LEU A 161 -15.44 28.12 20.27
CA LEU A 161 -15.25 26.68 20.13
C LEU A 161 -15.95 25.94 21.27
N LYS A 162 -16.56 24.79 20.93
CA LYS A 162 -17.27 23.91 21.86
C LYS A 162 -16.66 22.52 21.86
N PHE A 163 -16.21 22.08 20.70
CA PHE A 163 -15.55 20.80 20.52
C PHE A 163 -14.22 20.97 19.82
N ARG A 164 -13.20 20.26 20.32
CA ARG A 164 -12.00 19.99 19.54
C ARG A 164 -11.68 18.51 19.53
N VAL A 165 -11.33 18.00 18.35
CA VAL A 165 -11.04 16.59 18.14
C VAL A 165 -9.63 16.44 17.59
N LEU A 166 -8.84 15.54 18.19
CA LEU A 166 -7.60 15.04 17.63
C LEU A 166 -7.82 13.60 17.24
N ASP A 167 -7.84 13.29 15.94
CA ASP A 167 -7.97 11.92 15.46
C ASP A 167 -6.69 11.47 14.76
N GLU A 168 -6.32 10.20 14.98
CA GLU A 168 -5.00 9.65 14.67
C GLU A 168 -3.83 10.50 15.25
N ALA A 169 -3.93 10.84 16.55
CA ALA A 169 -2.92 11.68 17.21
C ALA A 169 -1.49 11.09 17.15
N ASP A 170 -1.33 9.78 17.30
CA ASP A 170 -0.06 9.09 17.12
C ASP A 170 0.55 9.29 15.73
N GLU A 171 -0.27 9.43 14.69
CA GLU A 171 0.21 9.75 13.36
C GLU A 171 0.60 11.23 13.22
N MET A 172 -0.11 12.15 13.89
CA MET A 172 0.30 13.56 13.94
C MET A 172 1.70 13.73 14.55
N LEU A 173 2.05 12.94 15.57
CA LEU A 173 3.41 12.86 16.12
C LEU A 173 4.42 12.41 15.06
N ARG A 174 4.14 11.30 14.37
CA ARG A 174 5.06 10.73 13.36
C ARG A 174 5.29 11.67 12.17
N MET A 175 4.30 12.49 11.84
CA MET A 175 4.39 13.47 10.76
C MET A 175 5.03 14.79 11.19
N GLY A 176 5.43 14.92 12.47
CA GLY A 176 6.11 16.12 12.97
C GLY A 176 5.18 17.30 13.23
N PHE A 177 3.87 17.09 13.37
CA PHE A 177 2.90 18.17 13.64
C PHE A 177 2.83 18.59 15.11
N VAL A 178 3.80 18.21 15.93
CA VAL A 178 3.80 18.43 17.38
C VAL A 178 3.60 19.92 17.71
N GLU A 179 4.44 20.78 17.15
CA GLU A 179 4.41 22.23 17.41
C GLU A 179 3.11 22.88 16.91
N ASP A 180 2.68 22.50 15.69
CA ASP A 180 1.45 23.00 15.10
C ASP A 180 0.22 22.66 15.95
N VAL A 181 0.11 21.40 16.39
CA VAL A 181 -0.99 20.94 17.25
C VAL A 181 -0.96 21.68 18.58
N GLU A 182 0.18 21.76 19.25
CA GLU A 182 0.28 22.45 20.54
C GLU A 182 -0.08 23.93 20.46
N LEU A 183 0.34 24.62 19.39
CA LEU A 183 -0.02 26.01 19.15
C LEU A 183 -1.53 26.16 18.96
N ILE A 184 -2.15 25.33 18.11
CA ILE A 184 -3.60 25.36 17.88
C ILE A 184 -4.36 25.13 19.19
N LEU A 185 -3.96 24.12 19.97
CA LEU A 185 -4.61 23.81 21.26
C LEU A 185 -4.43 24.94 22.28
N GLY A 186 -3.28 25.63 22.26
CA GLY A 186 -2.98 26.77 23.13
C GLY A 186 -3.73 28.06 22.78
N LYS A 187 -4.32 28.18 21.59
CA LYS A 187 -5.15 29.34 21.22
C LYS A 187 -6.54 29.33 21.84
N VAL A 188 -6.95 28.22 22.43
CA VAL A 188 -8.22 28.10 23.18
C VAL A 188 -8.04 28.72 24.57
N LYS A 189 -8.64 29.90 24.78
CA LYS A 189 -8.47 30.68 26.03
C LYS A 189 -9.10 30.03 27.26
N ASP A 190 -10.25 29.39 27.10
CA ASP A 190 -11.02 28.79 28.20
C ASP A 190 -11.26 27.30 27.93
N VAL A 191 -10.32 26.46 28.40
CA VAL A 191 -10.36 25.01 28.21
C VAL A 191 -11.55 24.38 28.95
N SER A 192 -12.08 25.02 29.99
CA SER A 192 -13.24 24.49 30.74
C SER A 192 -14.52 24.45 29.88
N LYS A 193 -14.63 25.39 28.93
CA LYS A 193 -15.78 25.54 28.02
C LYS A 193 -15.68 24.72 26.74
N VAL A 194 -14.55 24.06 26.49
CA VAL A 194 -14.32 23.24 25.29
C VAL A 194 -14.19 21.79 25.69
N GLN A 195 -15.02 20.94 25.09
CA GLN A 195 -14.87 19.50 25.20
C GLN A 195 -13.79 19.01 24.24
N THR A 196 -12.84 18.25 24.77
CA THR A 196 -11.71 17.73 24.00
C THR A 196 -11.83 16.21 23.84
N LEU A 197 -11.83 15.75 22.60
CA LEU A 197 -11.88 14.34 22.26
C LEU A 197 -10.57 13.94 21.56
N LEU A 198 -9.90 12.90 22.06
CA LEU A 198 -8.66 12.38 21.51
C LEU A 198 -8.86 10.94 21.09
N PHE A 199 -8.72 10.65 19.80
CA PHE A 199 -8.76 9.31 19.23
C PHE A 199 -7.40 8.92 18.68
N SER A 200 -6.93 7.73 19.06
CA SER A 200 -5.64 7.22 18.60
C SER A 200 -5.58 5.69 18.71
N ALA A 201 -4.78 5.05 17.87
CA ALA A 201 -4.56 3.61 17.99
C ALA A 201 -3.56 3.28 19.12
N THR A 202 -2.56 4.15 19.29
CA THR A 202 -1.49 4.02 20.27
C THR A 202 -1.42 5.23 21.20
N LEU A 203 -0.75 5.11 22.34
CA LEU A 203 -0.58 6.21 23.31
C LEU A 203 0.92 6.44 23.58
N PRO A 204 1.68 6.95 22.60
CA PRO A 204 3.06 7.35 22.83
C PRO A 204 3.15 8.49 23.84
N SER A 205 4.36 8.74 24.37
CA SER A 205 4.60 9.74 25.44
C SER A 205 3.96 11.10 25.12
N TRP A 206 4.15 11.60 23.91
CA TRP A 206 3.56 12.87 23.47
C TRP A 206 2.02 12.86 23.50
N VAL A 207 1.36 11.80 23.03
CA VAL A 207 -0.11 11.70 23.08
C VAL A 207 -0.59 11.69 24.55
N LYS A 208 0.13 11.02 25.45
CA LYS A 208 -0.16 11.05 26.88
C LYS A 208 0.02 12.45 27.48
N GLN A 209 1.07 13.18 27.08
CA GLN A 209 1.34 14.55 27.50
C GLN A 209 0.25 15.52 27.01
N ILE A 210 -0.12 15.46 25.73
CA ILE A 210 -1.25 16.22 25.19
C ILE A 210 -2.52 15.90 25.98
N SER A 211 -2.77 14.62 26.25
CA SER A 211 -3.92 14.21 27.04
C SER A 211 -3.92 14.77 28.46
N ALA A 212 -2.77 14.80 29.13
CA ALA A 212 -2.66 15.35 30.47
C ALA A 212 -2.77 16.88 30.51
N LYS A 213 -2.23 17.57 29.49
CA LYS A 213 -2.15 19.04 29.42
C LYS A 213 -3.45 19.69 28.95
N PHE A 214 -4.16 19.06 28.02
CA PHE A 214 -5.25 19.69 27.27
C PHE A 214 -6.63 19.08 27.49
N LEU A 215 -6.74 17.90 28.11
CA LEU A 215 -8.04 17.34 28.51
C LEU A 215 -8.29 17.58 29.99
N LYS A 216 -9.56 17.65 30.38
CA LYS A 216 -9.99 17.79 31.77
C LYS A 216 -9.55 16.58 32.64
N PRO A 217 -9.29 16.77 33.94
CA PRO A 217 -8.86 15.68 34.82
C PRO A 217 -9.85 14.51 34.93
N ASP A 218 -11.15 14.77 34.77
CA ASP A 218 -12.25 13.81 34.84
C ASP A 218 -12.55 13.09 33.52
N LYS A 219 -11.66 13.24 32.52
CA LYS A 219 -11.79 12.59 31.19
C LYS A 219 -12.05 11.09 31.30
N LYS A 220 -12.91 10.60 30.42
CA LYS A 220 -13.16 9.16 30.25
C LYS A 220 -12.11 8.56 29.32
N THR A 221 -11.66 7.36 29.64
CA THR A 221 -10.77 6.59 28.76
C THR A 221 -11.46 5.30 28.35
N ILE A 222 -11.72 5.15 27.05
CA ILE A 222 -12.30 3.94 26.48
C ILE A 222 -11.22 3.24 25.68
N ASP A 223 -10.79 2.08 26.17
CA ASP A 223 -9.78 1.25 25.51
C ASP A 223 -10.41 -0.03 24.95
N LEU A 224 -10.48 -0.13 23.63
CA LEU A 224 -10.90 -1.33 22.90
C LEU A 224 -9.71 -2.16 22.38
N VAL A 225 -8.49 -1.65 22.53
CA VAL A 225 -7.27 -2.34 22.11
C VAL A 225 -6.74 -3.20 23.27
N GLY A 226 -6.89 -2.75 24.51
CA GLY A 226 -6.48 -3.43 25.73
C GLY A 226 -4.95 -3.50 25.91
N ASN A 227 -4.51 -4.43 26.78
CA ASN A 227 -3.10 -4.78 26.99
C ASN A 227 -2.57 -5.83 26.00
N GLU A 228 -3.42 -6.32 25.10
CA GLU A 228 -2.96 -7.23 24.06
C GLU A 228 -2.03 -6.47 23.11
N LYS A 229 -0.87 -7.07 22.78
CA LYS A 229 0.00 -6.64 21.69
C LYS A 229 -0.85 -6.25 20.48
N MET A 230 -0.43 -5.26 19.70
CA MET A 230 -1.20 -4.74 18.57
C MET A 230 -1.55 -5.88 17.58
N LYS A 231 -2.70 -6.54 17.75
CA LYS A 231 -3.10 -7.65 16.88
C LYS A 231 -3.60 -7.09 15.55
N ALA A 232 -3.15 -7.64 14.43
CA ALA A 232 -3.78 -7.35 13.14
C ALA A 232 -5.23 -7.90 13.13
N SER A 233 -6.01 -7.52 12.11
CA SER A 233 -7.38 -8.01 11.95
C SER A 233 -7.38 -9.53 11.77
N THR A 234 -8.27 -10.23 12.49
CA THR A 234 -8.40 -11.70 12.38
C THR A 234 -8.95 -12.15 11.02
N ASN A 235 -9.56 -11.25 10.27
CA ASN A 235 -10.14 -11.53 8.96
C ASN A 235 -9.13 -11.40 7.81
N VAL A 236 -7.86 -11.14 8.13
CA VAL A 236 -6.79 -11.00 7.14
C VAL A 236 -5.89 -12.22 7.18
N ARG A 237 -5.72 -12.88 6.03
CA ARG A 237 -4.69 -13.89 5.82
C ARG A 237 -3.35 -13.20 5.59
N HIS A 238 -2.39 -13.44 6.47
CA HIS A 238 -1.09 -12.78 6.46
C HIS A 238 -0.01 -13.72 5.91
N ILE A 239 0.59 -13.32 4.79
CA ILE A 239 1.55 -14.12 4.03
C ILE A 239 2.89 -13.40 3.97
N VAL A 240 3.99 -14.14 4.07
CA VAL A 240 5.34 -13.65 3.79
C VAL A 240 5.98 -14.44 2.67
N LEU A 241 6.69 -13.74 1.79
CA LEU A 241 7.33 -14.31 0.61
C LEU A 241 8.77 -13.77 0.51
N PRO A 242 9.79 -14.65 0.56
CA PRO A 242 11.18 -14.25 0.39
C PRO A 242 11.41 -13.85 -1.07
N CYS A 243 11.80 -12.60 -1.30
CA CYS A 243 11.97 -12.03 -2.64
C CYS A 243 13.11 -11.00 -2.63
N SER A 244 14.04 -11.11 -3.57
CA SER A 244 15.06 -10.09 -3.78
C SER A 244 14.46 -8.85 -4.45
N THR A 245 15.02 -7.67 -4.19
CA THR A 245 14.50 -6.40 -4.72
C THR A 245 14.36 -6.41 -6.25
N SER A 246 15.27 -7.06 -6.97
CA SER A 246 15.24 -7.16 -8.43
C SER A 246 14.14 -8.07 -8.98
N ALA A 247 13.67 -9.03 -8.18
CA ALA A 247 12.61 -9.96 -8.59
C ALA A 247 11.19 -9.43 -8.32
N ILE A 248 11.05 -8.40 -7.47
CA ILE A 248 9.75 -7.83 -7.07
C ILE A 248 8.84 -7.52 -8.28
N PRO A 249 9.31 -6.81 -9.33
CA PRO A 249 8.44 -6.46 -10.46
C PRO A 249 7.93 -7.69 -11.23
N GLN A 250 8.69 -8.79 -11.22
CA GLN A 250 8.32 -10.03 -11.92
C GLN A 250 7.33 -10.88 -11.12
N VAL A 251 7.41 -10.85 -9.79
CA VAL A 251 6.58 -11.69 -8.90
C VAL A 251 5.23 -11.04 -8.58
N ILE A 252 5.14 -9.71 -8.58
CA ILE A 252 3.89 -9.00 -8.26
C ILE A 252 2.69 -9.41 -9.14
N PRO A 253 2.79 -9.50 -10.49
CA PRO A 253 1.68 -9.93 -11.33
C PRO A 253 1.12 -11.29 -10.91
N ASP A 254 2.01 -12.23 -10.58
CA ASP A 254 1.64 -13.58 -10.15
C ASP A 254 0.93 -13.57 -8.81
N ILE A 255 1.40 -12.75 -7.86
CA ILE A 255 0.73 -12.55 -6.57
C ILE A 255 -0.68 -11.97 -6.78
N ILE A 256 -0.83 -10.96 -7.63
CA ILE A 256 -2.14 -10.37 -7.93
C ILE A 256 -3.08 -11.43 -8.52
N ARG A 257 -2.60 -12.26 -9.44
CA ARG A 257 -3.41 -13.30 -10.07
C ARG A 257 -3.86 -14.37 -9.07
N CYS A 258 -2.96 -14.81 -8.19
CA CYS A 258 -3.27 -15.87 -7.22
C CYS A 258 -4.11 -15.40 -6.02
N TYR A 259 -3.91 -14.16 -5.57
CA TYR A 259 -4.48 -13.67 -4.30
C TYR A 259 -5.41 -12.47 -4.42
N GLY A 260 -5.48 -11.84 -5.60
CA GLY A 260 -6.32 -10.66 -5.85
C GLY A 260 -7.77 -10.99 -6.14
N SER A 261 -8.06 -12.18 -6.68
CA SER A 261 -9.43 -12.65 -7.01
C SER A 261 -10.25 -11.63 -7.81
N GLY A 262 -9.63 -10.93 -8.77
CA GLY A 262 -10.27 -9.87 -9.56
C GLY A 262 -10.64 -8.60 -8.76
N GLY A 263 -10.31 -8.54 -7.47
CA GLY A 263 -10.59 -7.42 -6.58
C GLY A 263 -9.53 -6.32 -6.62
N ARG A 264 -9.79 -5.24 -5.88
CA ARG A 264 -8.85 -4.11 -5.78
C ARG A 264 -7.61 -4.53 -5.00
N THR A 265 -6.46 -4.09 -5.47
CA THR A 265 -5.14 -4.35 -4.89
C THR A 265 -4.42 -3.04 -4.57
N ILE A 266 -3.82 -2.96 -3.38
CA ILE A 266 -2.89 -1.87 -3.03
C ILE A 266 -1.49 -2.45 -2.84
N ILE A 267 -0.52 -1.88 -3.55
CA ILE A 267 0.90 -2.22 -3.49
C ILE A 267 1.62 -1.10 -2.75
N PHE A 268 2.23 -1.41 -1.61
CA PHE A 268 3.02 -0.49 -0.81
C PHE A 268 4.50 -0.61 -1.14
N THR A 269 5.14 0.52 -1.38
CA THR A 269 6.58 0.67 -1.59
C THR A 269 7.09 1.89 -0.81
N GLU A 270 8.35 1.92 -0.38
CA GLU A 270 8.89 3.07 0.34
C GLU A 270 9.22 4.24 -0.59
N LYS A 271 9.78 3.94 -1.77
CA LYS A 271 10.30 4.96 -2.70
C LYS A 271 9.28 5.36 -3.75
N ARG A 272 9.27 6.66 -4.09
CA ARG A 272 8.42 7.23 -5.15
C ARG A 272 8.83 6.70 -6.53
N GLU A 273 10.13 6.48 -6.74
CA GLU A 273 10.68 5.98 -8.00
C GLU A 273 10.17 4.57 -8.27
N SER A 274 10.23 3.70 -7.25
CA SER A 274 9.67 2.35 -7.31
C SER A 274 8.15 2.35 -7.50
N ALA A 275 7.42 3.33 -6.94
CA ALA A 275 5.99 3.45 -7.16
C ALA A 275 5.67 3.74 -8.64
N ASN A 276 6.42 4.66 -9.25
CA ASN A 276 6.27 5.01 -10.66
C ASN A 276 6.67 3.85 -11.58
N GLU A 277 7.82 3.23 -11.33
CA GLU A 277 8.32 2.08 -12.09
C GLU A 277 7.31 0.92 -12.08
N LEU A 278 6.87 0.49 -10.89
CA LEU A 278 5.88 -0.58 -10.76
C LEU A 278 4.55 -0.23 -11.43
N SER A 279 4.09 1.03 -11.33
CA SER A 279 2.85 1.45 -11.98
C SER A 279 2.95 1.48 -13.51
N GLY A 280 4.15 1.70 -14.07
CA GLY A 280 4.41 1.65 -15.50
C GLY A 280 4.52 0.22 -16.04
N LEU A 281 4.99 -0.71 -15.22
CA LEU A 281 5.12 -2.13 -15.58
C LEU A 281 3.80 -2.90 -15.46
N LEU A 282 2.96 -2.54 -14.49
CA LEU A 282 1.71 -3.24 -14.21
C LEU A 282 0.55 -2.66 -15.05
N PRO A 283 -0.10 -3.47 -15.92
CA PRO A 283 -1.19 -2.99 -16.75
C PRO A 283 -2.34 -2.38 -15.92
N GLY A 284 -2.73 -1.15 -16.27
CA GLY A 284 -3.82 -0.44 -15.60
C GLY A 284 -3.49 0.09 -14.20
N ALA A 285 -2.29 -0.17 -13.66
CA ALA A 285 -1.92 0.36 -12.35
C ALA A 285 -1.71 1.88 -12.36
N ARG A 286 -1.87 2.52 -11.20
CA ARG A 286 -1.59 3.94 -11.01
C ARG A 286 -0.77 4.18 -9.75
N ALA A 287 0.21 5.08 -9.83
CA ALA A 287 1.02 5.48 -8.69
C ALA A 287 0.32 6.53 -7.82
N LEU A 288 0.64 6.53 -6.52
CA LEU A 288 0.23 7.53 -5.55
C LEU A 288 1.37 7.83 -4.56
N HIS A 289 2.02 8.99 -4.73
CA HIS A 289 3.12 9.46 -3.87
C HIS A 289 3.08 10.98 -3.68
N GLY A 290 3.96 11.52 -2.82
CA GLY A 290 3.89 12.90 -2.32
C GLY A 290 4.12 14.01 -3.36
N GLU A 291 4.71 13.70 -4.51
CA GLU A 291 4.96 14.67 -5.58
C GLU A 291 3.85 14.75 -6.61
N ILE A 292 2.90 13.81 -6.56
CA ILE A 292 1.70 13.89 -7.37
C ILE A 292 0.88 15.08 -6.87
N GLN A 293 0.54 15.98 -7.79
CA GLN A 293 -0.27 17.15 -7.47
C GLN A 293 -1.61 16.73 -6.83
N GLN A 294 -2.09 17.52 -5.87
CA GLN A 294 -3.28 17.19 -5.09
C GLN A 294 -4.53 16.89 -5.96
N SER A 295 -4.76 17.69 -7.01
CA SER A 295 -5.84 17.45 -7.98
C SER A 295 -5.73 16.08 -8.64
N GLN A 296 -4.52 15.69 -9.06
CA GLN A 296 -4.27 14.38 -9.67
C GLN A 296 -4.41 13.25 -8.65
N ARG A 297 -4.00 13.46 -7.39
CA ARG A 297 -4.22 12.47 -6.29
C ARG A 297 -5.70 12.18 -6.10
N GLU A 298 -6.53 13.22 -6.08
CA GLU A 298 -7.99 13.11 -5.92
C GLU A 298 -8.63 12.35 -7.09
N VAL A 299 -8.22 12.64 -8.33
CA VAL A 299 -8.66 11.91 -9.54
C VAL A 299 -8.25 10.44 -9.48
N THR A 300 -7.00 10.14 -9.15
CA THR A 300 -6.48 8.77 -9.02
C THR A 300 -7.25 7.99 -7.95
N LEU A 301 -7.45 8.56 -6.76
CA LEU A 301 -8.18 7.91 -5.68
C LEU A 301 -9.66 7.69 -6.02
N SER A 302 -10.30 8.66 -6.67
CA SER A 302 -11.68 8.51 -7.17
C SER A 302 -11.79 7.40 -8.22
N GLY A 303 -10.83 7.32 -9.14
CA GLY A 303 -10.75 6.24 -10.13
C GLY A 303 -10.57 4.86 -9.48
N PHE A 304 -9.73 4.77 -8.45
CA PHE A 304 -9.54 3.51 -7.71
C PHE A 304 -10.80 3.08 -6.95
N ARG A 305 -11.45 4.02 -6.26
CA ARG A 305 -12.70 3.77 -5.51
C ARG A 305 -13.85 3.32 -6.42
N SER A 306 -13.96 3.92 -7.60
CA SER A 306 -14.99 3.59 -8.59
C SER A 306 -14.67 2.33 -9.41
N GLY A 307 -13.49 1.72 -9.21
CA GLY A 307 -13.08 0.53 -9.96
C GLY A 307 -12.65 0.80 -11.40
N LYS A 308 -12.39 2.07 -11.79
CA LYS A 308 -11.82 2.41 -13.11
C LYS A 308 -10.47 1.74 -13.35
N PHE A 309 -9.75 1.45 -12.27
CA PHE A 309 -8.60 0.58 -12.25
C PHE A 309 -8.53 -0.15 -10.91
N LEU A 310 -7.91 -1.34 -10.92
CA LEU A 310 -7.93 -2.25 -9.78
C LEU A 310 -6.62 -2.28 -8.99
N THR A 311 -5.54 -1.66 -9.49
CA THR A 311 -4.23 -1.72 -8.83
C THR A 311 -3.69 -0.32 -8.53
N LEU A 312 -3.50 -0.01 -7.24
CA LEU A 312 -2.91 1.23 -6.77
C LEU A 312 -1.52 0.96 -6.19
N VAL A 313 -0.48 1.62 -6.71
CA VAL A 313 0.88 1.55 -6.15
C VAL A 313 1.13 2.81 -5.32
N ALA A 314 1.36 2.68 -4.03
CA ALA A 314 1.41 3.84 -3.14
C ALA A 314 2.59 3.81 -2.16
N THR A 315 3.08 5.00 -1.81
CA THR A 315 4.01 5.15 -0.70
C THR A 315 3.28 5.27 0.64
N ASN A 316 4.02 5.04 1.73
CA ASN A 316 3.48 5.09 3.10
C ASN A 316 2.73 6.38 3.42
N VAL A 317 3.30 7.51 3.03
CA VAL A 317 2.71 8.82 3.28
C VAL A 317 1.41 8.98 2.49
N ALA A 318 1.38 8.43 1.28
CA ALA A 318 0.31 8.66 0.34
C ALA A 318 -0.90 7.73 0.52
N ALA A 319 -0.73 6.58 1.16
CA ALA A 319 -1.80 5.61 1.39
C ALA A 319 -2.32 5.55 2.84
N ARG A 320 -1.76 6.36 3.75
CA ARG A 320 -2.39 6.64 5.04
C ARG A 320 -3.71 7.39 4.81
N GLY A 321 -4.69 7.10 5.64
CA GLY A 321 -5.96 7.80 5.54
C GLY A 321 -6.89 7.42 4.39
N LEU A 322 -6.48 6.47 3.55
CA LEU A 322 -7.33 6.02 2.46
C LEU A 322 -8.43 5.12 2.99
N ASP A 323 -9.64 5.67 3.13
CA ASP A 323 -10.83 4.84 3.24
C ASP A 323 -11.24 4.39 1.84
N ILE A 324 -10.79 3.18 1.54
CA ILE A 324 -11.16 2.45 0.35
C ILE A 324 -11.69 1.12 0.86
N ASN A 325 -13.00 0.97 0.76
CA ASN A 325 -13.66 -0.30 1.05
C ASN A 325 -13.26 -1.33 -0.01
N ASP A 326 -13.43 -2.62 0.27
CA ASP A 326 -13.29 -3.71 -0.71
C ASP A 326 -11.91 -3.85 -1.37
N VAL A 327 -10.83 -3.53 -0.65
CA VAL A 327 -9.49 -3.96 -1.08
C VAL A 327 -9.35 -5.43 -0.74
N GLN A 328 -9.12 -6.27 -1.75
CA GLN A 328 -9.01 -7.73 -1.58
C GLN A 328 -7.58 -8.14 -1.23
N LEU A 329 -6.60 -7.44 -1.78
CA LEU A 329 -5.18 -7.78 -1.66
C LEU A 329 -4.34 -6.55 -1.29
N ILE A 330 -3.50 -6.73 -0.28
CA ILE A 330 -2.43 -5.80 0.08
C ILE A 330 -1.10 -6.48 -0.23
N ILE A 331 -0.25 -5.83 -1.01
CA ILE A 331 1.13 -6.26 -1.24
C ILE A 331 2.05 -5.23 -0.60
N GLN A 332 2.98 -5.66 0.24
CA GLN A 332 4.05 -4.81 0.77
C GLN A 332 5.35 -5.26 0.11
N CYS A 333 5.93 -4.42 -0.74
CA CYS A 333 7.16 -4.74 -1.48
C CYS A 333 8.37 -4.94 -0.57
N GLU A 334 8.29 -4.41 0.65
CA GLU A 334 9.31 -4.56 1.68
C GLU A 334 8.69 -4.48 3.09
N PRO A 335 9.35 -5.04 4.11
CA PRO A 335 8.89 -4.94 5.47
C PRO A 335 8.87 -3.48 5.94
N PRO A 336 7.79 -3.01 6.59
CA PRO A 336 7.78 -1.69 7.21
C PRO A 336 8.81 -1.57 8.34
N ASN A 337 9.26 -0.34 8.59
CA ASN A 337 10.18 -0.01 9.69
C ASN A 337 9.61 -0.28 11.09
N ASP A 338 8.28 -0.27 11.22
CA ASP A 338 7.57 -0.46 12.49
C ASP A 338 6.31 -1.34 12.32
N VAL A 339 5.86 -1.91 13.44
CA VAL A 339 4.74 -2.85 13.48
C VAL A 339 3.40 -2.15 13.26
N GLU A 340 3.29 -0.91 13.70
CA GLU A 340 2.14 -0.03 13.53
C GLU A 340 1.81 0.13 12.04
N ALA A 341 2.81 0.43 11.22
CA ALA A 341 2.69 0.57 9.78
C ALA A 341 2.23 -0.75 9.13
N TYR A 342 2.76 -1.89 9.56
CA TYR A 342 2.29 -3.19 9.07
C TYR A 342 0.79 -3.38 9.31
N ILE A 343 0.33 -3.08 10.53
CA ILE A 343 -1.07 -3.24 10.93
C ILE A 343 -1.96 -2.24 10.19
N HIS A 344 -1.50 -1.01 10.02
CA HIS A 344 -2.25 0.01 9.28
C HIS A 344 -2.37 -0.29 7.78
N ARG A 345 -1.33 -0.85 7.16
CA ARG A 345 -1.33 -1.27 5.75
C ARG A 345 -2.21 -2.51 5.55
N SER A 346 -2.00 -3.56 6.33
CA SER A 346 -2.79 -4.80 6.24
C SER A 346 -4.26 -4.58 6.63
N GLY A 347 -4.56 -3.66 7.55
CA GLY A 347 -5.92 -3.25 7.90
C GLY A 347 -6.67 -2.43 6.83
N ARG A 348 -6.08 -2.24 5.64
CA ARG A 348 -6.81 -1.71 4.46
C ARG A 348 -7.64 -2.80 3.77
N THR A 349 -7.35 -4.07 4.03
CA THR A 349 -8.18 -5.21 3.63
C THR A 349 -8.88 -5.83 4.85
N GLY A 350 -9.78 -6.80 4.62
CA GLY A 350 -10.48 -7.52 5.69
C GLY A 350 -11.43 -6.65 6.54
N ARG A 351 -12.07 -5.65 5.92
CA ARG A 351 -12.98 -4.70 6.57
C ARG A 351 -14.44 -5.15 6.48
N ALA A 352 -15.28 -4.63 7.40
CA ALA A 352 -16.74 -4.82 7.39
C ALA A 352 -17.21 -6.30 7.33
N GLY A 353 -16.42 -7.23 7.90
CA GLY A 353 -16.75 -8.66 7.90
C GLY A 353 -16.19 -9.45 6.70
N ASN A 354 -15.67 -8.77 5.67
CA ASN A 354 -15.01 -9.43 4.54
C ASN A 354 -13.64 -10.00 4.93
N SER A 355 -13.21 -11.04 4.22
CA SER A 355 -11.85 -11.58 4.32
C SER A 355 -10.89 -10.88 3.37
N GLY A 356 -9.63 -10.73 3.78
CA GLY A 356 -8.58 -10.08 3.00
C GLY A 356 -7.27 -10.85 2.96
N VAL A 357 -6.41 -10.57 1.99
CA VAL A 357 -5.05 -11.13 1.94
C VAL A 357 -4.01 -10.01 2.02
N ALA A 358 -3.01 -10.17 2.89
CA ALA A 358 -1.87 -9.27 3.01
C ALA A 358 -0.57 -10.04 2.80
N VAL A 359 0.08 -9.79 1.67
CA VAL A 359 1.38 -10.39 1.29
C VAL A 359 2.49 -9.39 1.59
N MET A 360 3.52 -9.83 2.31
CA MET A 360 4.72 -9.04 2.58
C MET A 360 5.93 -9.71 1.95
N LEU A 361 6.57 -9.01 1.02
CA LEU A 361 7.83 -9.40 0.42
C LEU A 361 8.98 -9.00 1.36
N TYR A 362 10.01 -9.82 1.44
CA TYR A 362 11.21 -9.49 2.19
C TYR A 362 12.45 -10.13 1.58
N ASP A 363 13.59 -9.45 1.65
CA ASP A 363 14.88 -10.05 1.30
C ASP A 363 15.45 -10.74 2.55
N PRO A 364 15.60 -12.08 2.57
CA PRO A 364 16.11 -12.82 3.73
C PRO A 364 17.52 -12.40 4.16
N ARG A 365 18.31 -11.81 3.26
CA ARG A 365 19.68 -11.35 3.56
C ARG A 365 19.72 -9.98 4.20
N ARG A 366 18.68 -9.16 3.99
CA ARG A 366 18.66 -7.74 4.41
C ARG A 366 17.64 -7.45 5.51
N SER A 367 16.62 -8.28 5.65
CA SER A 367 15.45 -7.98 6.48
C SER A 367 15.14 -9.10 7.45
N ASN A 368 14.79 -8.73 8.69
CA ASN A 368 14.30 -9.67 9.70
C ASN A 368 12.83 -9.35 10.05
N ILE A 369 11.92 -10.24 9.69
CA ILE A 369 10.48 -10.09 9.93
C ILE A 369 10.05 -10.46 11.37
N SER A 370 10.96 -11.05 12.16
CA SER A 370 10.65 -11.59 13.50
C SER A 370 10.13 -10.52 14.46
N LYS A 371 10.64 -9.29 14.35
CA LYS A 371 10.18 -8.15 15.17
C LYS A 371 8.71 -7.86 14.88
N ILE A 372 8.36 -7.69 13.62
CA ILE A 372 6.97 -7.43 13.18
C ILE A 372 6.07 -8.58 13.60
N GLN A 373 6.47 -9.84 13.39
CA GLN A 373 5.69 -11.01 13.80
C GLN A 373 5.41 -11.04 15.31
N ARG A 374 6.46 -10.84 16.13
CA ARG A 374 6.38 -10.89 17.59
C ARG A 374 5.55 -9.74 18.17
N GLU A 375 5.67 -8.55 17.60
CA GLU A 375 5.00 -7.33 18.09
C GLU A 375 3.58 -7.22 17.56
N SER A 376 3.30 -7.68 16.34
CA SER A 376 1.95 -7.69 15.76
C SER A 376 1.10 -8.86 16.27
N GLY A 377 1.73 -9.89 16.84
CA GLY A 377 1.04 -11.12 17.23
C GLY A 377 0.41 -11.88 16.05
N VAL A 378 0.78 -11.54 14.80
CA VAL A 378 0.33 -12.21 13.59
C VAL A 378 1.13 -13.49 13.40
N LYS A 379 0.46 -14.58 12.99
CA LYS A 379 1.13 -15.77 12.49
C LYS A 379 1.24 -15.67 10.98
N PHE A 380 2.44 -15.42 10.49
CA PHE A 380 2.71 -15.37 9.05
C PHE A 380 2.71 -16.77 8.45
N GLU A 381 2.03 -16.91 7.33
CA GLU A 381 2.17 -18.05 6.44
C GLU A 381 3.36 -17.81 5.50
N HIS A 382 4.36 -18.67 5.57
CA HIS A 382 5.53 -18.59 4.71
C HIS A 382 5.26 -19.34 3.41
N ILE A 383 5.29 -18.63 2.29
CA ILE A 383 5.14 -19.21 0.95
C ILE A 383 6.34 -18.86 0.09
N THR A 384 6.53 -19.61 -0.99
CA THR A 384 7.44 -19.25 -2.07
C THR A 384 6.71 -18.46 -3.16
N ALA A 385 7.45 -18.00 -4.18
CA ALA A 385 6.83 -17.45 -5.39
C ALA A 385 5.80 -18.44 -5.97
N PRO A 386 4.61 -17.98 -6.43
CA PRO A 386 3.62 -18.84 -7.06
C PRO A 386 4.20 -19.59 -8.25
N LYS A 387 3.86 -20.88 -8.38
CA LYS A 387 4.29 -21.68 -9.54
C LYS A 387 3.37 -21.41 -10.73
N ALA A 388 3.85 -21.70 -11.94
CA ALA A 388 3.06 -21.53 -13.17
C ALA A 388 1.70 -22.25 -13.12
N GLU A 389 1.65 -23.44 -12.49
CA GLU A 389 0.42 -24.20 -12.28
C GLU A 389 -0.56 -23.49 -11.35
N ASP A 390 -0.08 -22.89 -10.25
CA ASP A 390 -0.92 -22.14 -9.31
C ASP A 390 -1.53 -20.91 -9.99
N ILE A 391 -0.73 -20.21 -10.79
CA ILE A 391 -1.15 -19.02 -11.54
C ILE A 391 -2.19 -19.42 -12.60
N ALA A 392 -1.96 -20.50 -13.34
CA ALA A 392 -2.90 -21.01 -14.35
C ALA A 392 -4.22 -21.47 -13.70
N LYS A 393 -4.15 -22.11 -12.54
CA LYS A 393 -5.35 -22.51 -11.78
C LYS A 393 -6.14 -21.30 -11.30
N ALA A 394 -5.49 -20.29 -10.73
CA ALA A 394 -6.14 -19.06 -10.30
C ALA A 394 -6.79 -18.31 -11.47
N ALA A 395 -6.07 -18.21 -12.59
CA ALA A 395 -6.58 -17.67 -13.85
C ALA A 395 -7.84 -18.40 -14.34
N GLY A 396 -7.82 -19.74 -14.28
CA GLY A 396 -8.96 -20.56 -14.71
C GLY A 396 -10.20 -20.34 -13.86
N VAL A 397 -10.06 -20.17 -12.54
CA VAL A 397 -11.18 -19.88 -11.63
C VAL A 397 -11.81 -18.52 -11.95
N GLU A 398 -10.98 -17.49 -12.13
CA GLU A 398 -11.45 -16.14 -12.50
C GLU A 398 -12.19 -16.14 -13.85
N ALA A 399 -11.64 -16.84 -14.84
CA ALA A 399 -12.28 -16.95 -16.15
C ALA A 399 -13.60 -17.74 -16.09
N ALA A 400 -13.67 -18.81 -15.30
CA ALA A 400 -14.91 -19.55 -15.11
C ALA A 400 -16.03 -18.68 -14.50
N GLN A 401 -15.70 -17.85 -13.51
CA GLN A 401 -16.64 -16.87 -12.94
C GLN A 401 -17.10 -15.86 -14.01
N THR A 402 -16.17 -15.35 -14.81
CA THR A 402 -16.46 -14.41 -15.89
C THR A 402 -17.37 -15.03 -16.95
N ILE A 403 -17.10 -16.28 -17.37
CA ILE A 403 -17.93 -17.03 -18.31
C ILE A 403 -19.36 -17.20 -17.77
N THR A 404 -19.52 -17.48 -16.48
CA THR A 404 -20.83 -17.64 -15.84
C THR A 404 -21.64 -16.34 -15.79
N GLN A 405 -20.98 -15.18 -15.87
CA GLN A 405 -21.64 -13.86 -15.90
C GLN A 405 -22.05 -13.43 -17.31
N VAL A 406 -21.67 -14.17 -18.35
CA VAL A 406 -22.07 -13.88 -19.72
C VAL A 406 -23.57 -14.15 -19.88
N SER A 407 -24.29 -13.20 -20.49
CA SER A 407 -25.73 -13.31 -20.72
C SER A 407 -26.09 -14.48 -21.64
N ASP A 408 -27.10 -15.27 -21.25
CA ASP A 408 -27.64 -16.38 -22.04
C ASP A 408 -28.09 -15.96 -23.46
N SER A 409 -28.36 -14.67 -23.68
CA SER A 409 -28.71 -14.11 -24.98
C SER A 409 -27.65 -14.32 -26.06
N VAL A 410 -26.37 -14.54 -25.69
CA VAL A 410 -25.31 -14.77 -26.68
C VAL A 410 -25.29 -16.22 -27.19
N ILE A 411 -25.92 -17.15 -26.46
CA ILE A 411 -25.85 -18.59 -26.76
C ILE A 411 -26.24 -18.91 -28.20
N PRO A 412 -27.36 -18.40 -28.78
CA PRO A 412 -27.75 -18.73 -30.15
C PRO A 412 -26.71 -18.36 -31.21
N ALA A 413 -25.92 -17.30 -30.98
CA ALA A 413 -24.90 -16.85 -31.93
C ALA A 413 -23.68 -17.76 -31.98
N PHE A 414 -23.34 -18.42 -30.86
CA PHE A 414 -22.15 -19.27 -30.76
C PHE A 414 -22.47 -20.78 -30.74
N LYS A 415 -23.74 -21.15 -30.58
CA LYS A 415 -24.17 -22.54 -30.41
C LYS A 415 -23.74 -23.45 -31.56
N SER A 416 -24.00 -23.06 -32.81
CA SER A 416 -23.63 -23.87 -33.99
C SER A 416 -22.12 -24.14 -34.03
N ALA A 417 -21.29 -23.11 -33.84
CA ALA A 417 -19.84 -23.26 -33.85
C ALA A 417 -19.33 -24.12 -32.68
N ALA A 418 -19.96 -24.04 -31.51
CA ALA A 418 -19.63 -24.88 -30.36
C ALA A 418 -19.98 -26.35 -30.60
N GLU A 419 -21.14 -26.64 -31.21
CA GLU A 419 -21.57 -27.98 -31.58
C GLU A 419 -20.65 -28.59 -32.64
N ASP A 420 -20.30 -27.83 -33.68
CA ASP A 420 -19.36 -28.27 -34.72
C ASP A 420 -17.98 -28.59 -34.13
N LEU A 421 -17.47 -27.76 -33.22
CA LEU A 421 -16.20 -27.99 -32.53
C LEU A 421 -16.23 -29.25 -31.65
N LEU A 422 -17.35 -29.48 -30.95
CA LEU A 422 -17.54 -30.67 -30.12
C LEU A 422 -17.50 -31.94 -30.99
N ASN A 423 -18.16 -31.92 -32.14
CA ASN A 423 -18.27 -33.07 -33.04
C ASN A 423 -16.97 -33.37 -33.80
N THR A 424 -16.17 -32.35 -34.13
CA THR A 424 -14.98 -32.50 -34.98
C THR A 424 -13.67 -32.70 -34.22
N SER A 425 -13.58 -32.23 -32.96
CA SER A 425 -12.30 -32.22 -32.23
C SER A 425 -11.86 -33.57 -31.67
N GLY A 426 -12.79 -34.52 -31.48
CA GLY A 426 -12.52 -35.81 -30.83
C GLY A 426 -12.23 -35.71 -29.33
N LEU A 427 -12.47 -34.55 -28.70
CA LEU A 427 -12.25 -34.30 -27.27
C LEU A 427 -13.58 -34.25 -26.51
N SER A 428 -13.54 -34.52 -25.21
CA SER A 428 -14.72 -34.35 -24.35
C SER A 428 -15.10 -32.87 -24.19
N ALA A 429 -16.36 -32.60 -23.85
CA ALA A 429 -16.85 -31.25 -23.57
C ALA A 429 -16.04 -30.53 -22.49
N VAL A 430 -15.59 -31.27 -21.47
CA VAL A 430 -14.78 -30.73 -20.36
C VAL A 430 -13.38 -30.33 -20.84
N GLU A 431 -12.75 -31.13 -21.68
CA GLU A 431 -11.42 -30.81 -22.23
C GLU A 431 -11.46 -29.61 -23.18
N LEU A 432 -12.51 -29.50 -24.00
CA LEU A 432 -12.73 -28.32 -24.85
C LEU A 432 -12.99 -27.07 -24.01
N LEU A 433 -13.80 -27.17 -22.96
CA LEU A 433 -14.05 -26.05 -22.05
C LEU A 433 -12.77 -25.64 -21.31
N ALA A 434 -11.93 -26.60 -20.90
CA ALA A 434 -10.63 -26.32 -20.30
C ALA A 434 -9.71 -25.58 -21.29
N LYS A 435 -9.66 -26.00 -22.56
CA LYS A 435 -8.91 -25.29 -23.62
C LYS A 435 -9.47 -23.91 -23.91
N ALA A 436 -10.78 -23.73 -23.90
CA ALA A 436 -11.43 -22.44 -24.07
C ALA A 436 -11.10 -21.48 -22.91
N ILE A 437 -11.13 -21.96 -21.67
CA ILE A 437 -10.71 -21.21 -20.48
C ILE A 437 -9.23 -20.83 -20.58
N ALA A 438 -8.36 -21.77 -20.94
CA ALA A 438 -6.93 -21.50 -21.14
C ALA A 438 -6.72 -20.41 -22.23
N LYS A 439 -7.39 -20.54 -23.37
CA LYS A 439 -7.32 -19.55 -24.46
C LYS A 439 -7.84 -18.18 -24.04
N ALA A 440 -8.96 -18.13 -23.34
CA ALA A 440 -9.58 -16.88 -22.85
C ALA A 440 -8.69 -16.16 -21.82
N THR A 441 -7.90 -16.92 -21.06
CA THR A 441 -6.94 -16.39 -20.08
C THR A 441 -5.55 -16.11 -20.68
N GLY A 442 -5.37 -16.32 -21.99
CA GLY A 442 -4.12 -16.09 -22.70
C GLY A 442 -3.08 -17.22 -22.55
N TYR A 443 -3.44 -18.35 -21.94
CA TYR A 443 -2.58 -19.53 -21.86
C TYR A 443 -2.67 -20.36 -23.14
N THR A 444 -1.53 -20.58 -23.76
CA THR A 444 -1.35 -21.56 -24.84
C THR A 444 -0.62 -22.81 -24.33
N GLU A 445 0.31 -22.63 -23.39
CA GLU A 445 1.08 -23.70 -22.74
C GLU A 445 1.45 -23.29 -21.30
N ILE A 446 1.58 -24.25 -20.39
CA ILE A 446 2.11 -24.01 -19.03
C ILE A 446 3.63 -24.14 -19.08
N LYS A 447 4.33 -23.00 -19.08
CA LYS A 447 5.80 -22.92 -19.08
C LYS A 447 6.34 -23.17 -17.67
N SER A 448 7.30 -24.08 -17.50
CA SER A 448 7.95 -24.34 -16.21
C SER A 448 8.95 -23.23 -15.86
N ARG A 449 9.10 -22.91 -14.58
CA ARG A 449 10.14 -21.98 -14.06
C ARG A 449 11.13 -22.75 -13.20
N SER A 450 12.40 -22.33 -13.25
CA SER A 450 13.46 -22.89 -12.40
C SER A 450 13.20 -22.58 -10.92
N LEU A 451 13.51 -23.52 -10.03
CA LEU A 451 13.49 -23.33 -8.58
C LEU A 451 14.73 -22.59 -8.05
N LEU A 452 15.83 -22.59 -8.82
CA LEU A 452 17.13 -22.03 -8.43
C LEU A 452 17.27 -20.57 -8.85
N THR A 453 16.92 -20.24 -10.10
CA THR A 453 17.09 -18.89 -10.67
C THR A 453 15.78 -18.19 -11.00
N SER A 454 14.63 -18.87 -10.88
CA SER A 454 13.31 -18.36 -11.31
C SER A 454 13.20 -18.05 -12.80
N MET A 455 14.16 -18.48 -13.63
CA MET A 455 14.12 -18.29 -15.08
C MET A 455 12.99 -19.09 -15.73
N GLU A 456 12.31 -18.47 -16.71
CA GLU A 456 11.27 -19.11 -17.51
C GLU A 456 11.86 -20.16 -18.45
N ASN A 457 11.10 -21.24 -18.71
CA ASN A 457 11.49 -22.40 -19.51
C ASN A 457 12.74 -23.14 -19.03
N HIS A 458 13.12 -22.96 -17.76
CA HIS A 458 14.22 -23.70 -17.14
C HIS A 458 13.68 -24.61 -16.04
N VAL A 459 14.39 -25.71 -15.80
CA VAL A 459 14.10 -26.70 -14.76
C VAL A 459 15.37 -26.91 -13.94
N THR A 460 15.22 -26.93 -12.62
CA THR A 460 16.33 -27.18 -11.71
C THR A 460 16.53 -28.68 -11.54
N LEU A 461 17.75 -29.14 -11.84
CA LEU A 461 18.19 -30.51 -11.63
C LEU A 461 19.17 -30.57 -10.47
N LEU A 462 19.17 -31.70 -9.76
CA LEU A 462 20.16 -32.07 -8.75
C LEU A 462 21.06 -33.15 -9.35
N LEU A 463 22.36 -32.88 -9.37
CA LEU A 463 23.41 -33.86 -9.62
C LEU A 463 23.95 -34.33 -8.28
N GLU A 464 23.87 -35.63 -8.03
CA GLU A 464 24.63 -36.31 -6.99
C GLU A 464 25.68 -37.18 -7.64
N SER A 465 26.86 -37.24 -7.03
CA SER A 465 27.86 -38.22 -7.40
C SER A 465 28.23 -39.04 -6.18
N GLY A 466 28.58 -40.32 -6.36
CA GLY A 466 29.04 -41.20 -5.28
C GLY A 466 30.33 -40.73 -4.59
N LYS A 467 30.84 -39.55 -4.94
CA LYS A 467 31.94 -38.83 -4.30
C LYS A 467 31.49 -37.41 -3.94
N PRO A 468 32.03 -36.81 -2.87
CA PRO A 468 31.67 -35.43 -2.53
C PRO A 468 32.04 -34.45 -3.64
N ILE A 469 31.16 -33.49 -3.90
CA ILE A 469 31.32 -32.44 -4.91
C ILE A 469 31.87 -31.18 -4.23
N PHE A 470 33.19 -31.04 -4.23
CA PHE A 470 33.88 -29.97 -3.50
C PHE A 470 33.90 -28.61 -4.23
N SER A 471 33.58 -28.57 -5.53
CA SER A 471 33.56 -27.31 -6.29
C SER A 471 32.57 -27.36 -7.46
N PRO A 472 32.04 -26.21 -7.91
CA PRO A 472 31.24 -26.15 -9.13
C PRO A 472 31.99 -26.68 -10.36
N SER A 473 33.31 -26.44 -10.44
CA SER A 473 34.16 -26.96 -11.52
C SER A 473 34.20 -28.49 -11.53
N PHE A 474 34.17 -29.13 -10.36
CA PHE A 474 34.05 -30.58 -10.25
C PHE A 474 32.70 -31.07 -10.77
N ALA A 475 31.60 -30.42 -10.42
CA ALA A 475 30.27 -30.73 -10.97
C ALA A 475 30.24 -30.63 -12.50
N PHE A 476 30.79 -29.56 -13.08
CA PHE A 476 30.93 -29.42 -14.53
C PHE A 476 31.80 -30.53 -15.14
N SER A 477 32.87 -30.96 -14.47
CA SER A 477 33.71 -32.07 -14.95
C SER A 477 32.97 -33.40 -14.97
N VAL A 478 32.04 -33.63 -14.03
CA VAL A 478 31.17 -34.81 -14.00
C VAL A 478 30.19 -34.74 -15.17
N LEU A 479 29.53 -33.59 -15.39
CA LEU A 479 28.60 -33.41 -16.51
C LEU A 479 29.28 -33.61 -17.87
N ARG A 480 30.49 -33.07 -18.08
CA ARG A 480 31.27 -33.26 -19.33
C ARG A 480 31.64 -34.72 -19.62
N ARG A 481 31.56 -35.62 -18.64
CA ARG A 481 31.83 -37.06 -18.86
C ARG A 481 30.61 -37.79 -19.41
N ILE A 482 29.41 -37.29 -19.16
CA ILE A 482 28.14 -37.98 -19.46
C ILE A 482 27.30 -37.26 -20.52
N LEU A 483 27.59 -35.99 -20.80
CA LEU A 483 26.83 -35.14 -21.70
C LEU A 483 27.71 -34.51 -22.78
N PRO A 484 27.13 -34.26 -23.98
CA PRO A 484 27.75 -33.44 -25.02
C PRO A 484 28.12 -32.03 -24.54
N GLU A 485 29.19 -31.46 -25.10
CA GLU A 485 29.75 -30.16 -24.66
C GLU A 485 28.74 -29.01 -24.79
N ASP A 486 27.93 -28.99 -25.85
CA ASP A 486 26.88 -27.98 -26.08
C ASP A 486 25.80 -28.00 -24.99
N LYS A 487 25.47 -29.18 -24.45
CA LYS A 487 24.52 -29.32 -23.34
C LYS A 487 25.13 -28.89 -22.02
N VAL A 488 26.42 -29.17 -21.79
CA VAL A 488 27.08 -28.73 -20.56
C VAL A 488 27.24 -27.21 -20.52
N GLU A 489 27.49 -26.58 -21.67
CA GLU A 489 27.55 -25.12 -21.78
C GLU A 489 26.19 -24.43 -21.57
N SER A 490 25.07 -25.12 -21.82
CA SER A 490 23.72 -24.57 -21.58
C SER A 490 23.33 -24.55 -20.09
N VAL A 491 24.10 -25.19 -19.22
CA VAL A 491 23.87 -25.25 -17.78
C VAL A 491 24.11 -23.88 -17.13
N THR A 492 23.12 -23.42 -16.36
CA THR A 492 23.19 -22.15 -15.64
C THR A 492 22.92 -22.33 -14.15
N GLY A 493 23.24 -21.31 -13.34
CA GLY A 493 22.86 -21.30 -11.91
C GLY A 493 23.64 -22.23 -10.97
N MET A 494 24.61 -23.03 -11.46
CA MET A 494 25.34 -24.06 -10.68
C MET A 494 25.69 -23.62 -9.24
N SER A 495 25.17 -24.36 -8.26
CA SER A 495 25.32 -24.13 -6.83
C SER A 495 25.44 -25.46 -6.07
N LEU A 496 26.32 -25.53 -5.07
CA LEU A 496 26.56 -26.76 -4.30
C LEU A 496 25.58 -26.90 -3.13
N THR A 497 25.23 -28.13 -2.78
CA THR A 497 24.44 -28.44 -1.58
C THR A 497 25.30 -28.32 -0.31
N THR A 498 24.68 -27.96 0.82
CA THR A 498 25.40 -27.77 2.10
C THR A 498 26.02 -29.05 2.66
N ASP A 499 25.48 -30.21 2.31
CA ASP A 499 26.03 -31.52 2.70
C ASP A 499 27.27 -31.92 1.87
N GLY A 500 27.60 -31.16 0.81
CA GLY A 500 28.75 -31.40 -0.05
C GLY A 500 28.62 -32.59 -0.98
N ASN A 501 27.46 -33.24 -1.05
CA ASN A 501 27.25 -34.46 -1.83
C ASN A 501 26.59 -34.20 -3.19
N GLY A 502 26.07 -32.98 -3.42
CA GLY A 502 25.34 -32.65 -4.62
C GLY A 502 25.59 -31.23 -5.15
N ALA A 503 25.14 -31.01 -6.38
CA ALA A 503 25.09 -29.70 -7.02
C ALA A 503 23.76 -29.52 -7.74
N VAL A 504 23.12 -28.37 -7.54
CA VAL A 504 21.92 -27.98 -8.28
C VAL A 504 22.26 -27.00 -9.39
N PHE A 505 21.58 -27.14 -10.52
CA PHE A 505 21.76 -26.28 -11.68
C PHE A 505 20.50 -26.24 -12.53
N ASP A 506 20.42 -25.25 -13.41
CA ASP A 506 19.31 -25.04 -14.31
C ASP A 506 19.65 -25.43 -15.74
N VAL A 507 18.72 -26.13 -16.37
CA VAL A 507 18.74 -26.47 -17.80
C VAL A 507 17.44 -26.03 -18.44
N LYS A 508 17.44 -25.87 -19.77
CA LYS A 508 16.19 -25.62 -20.49
C LYS A 508 15.26 -26.83 -20.40
N LYS A 509 13.95 -26.59 -20.38
CA LYS A 509 12.91 -27.64 -20.29
C LYS A 509 13.06 -28.68 -21.41
N GLU A 510 13.42 -28.25 -22.62
CA GLU A 510 13.64 -29.12 -23.79
C GLU A 510 14.83 -30.08 -23.63
N ASP A 511 15.78 -29.77 -22.74
CA ASP A 511 16.99 -30.57 -22.53
C ASP A 511 16.86 -31.54 -21.35
N VAL A 512 15.83 -31.44 -20.52
CA VAL A 512 15.69 -32.22 -19.27
C VAL A 512 15.82 -33.73 -19.49
N ASP A 513 15.12 -34.27 -20.49
CA ASP A 513 15.15 -35.71 -20.77
C ASP A 513 16.55 -36.19 -21.19
N THR A 514 17.33 -35.32 -21.86
CA THR A 514 18.72 -35.62 -22.24
C THR A 514 19.60 -35.72 -21.00
N PHE A 515 19.42 -34.83 -20.03
CA PHE A 515 20.16 -34.86 -18.77
C PHE A 515 19.78 -36.06 -17.90
N LEU A 516 18.50 -36.42 -17.84
CA LEU A 516 18.03 -37.59 -17.09
C LEU A 516 18.50 -38.90 -17.72
N ALA A 517 18.53 -39.01 -19.06
CA ALA A 517 19.05 -40.20 -19.74
C ALA A 517 20.57 -40.36 -19.57
N ALA A 518 21.31 -39.24 -19.50
CA ALA A 518 22.77 -39.25 -19.41
C ALA A 518 23.32 -39.90 -18.13
N GLN A 519 22.51 -40.04 -17.07
CA GLN A 519 22.96 -40.69 -15.84
C GLN A 519 23.27 -42.18 -16.02
N GLU A 520 22.67 -42.84 -17.03
CA GLU A 520 22.96 -44.25 -17.36
C GLU A 520 24.37 -44.46 -17.91
N ASN A 521 25.01 -43.39 -18.40
CA ASN A 521 26.35 -43.44 -19.01
C ASN A 521 27.50 -43.46 -17.99
N ALA A 522 27.23 -43.26 -16.69
CA ALA A 522 28.27 -43.30 -15.65
C ALA A 522 27.77 -43.88 -14.33
N ALA A 523 28.46 -44.92 -13.85
CA ALA A 523 28.19 -45.51 -12.54
C ALA A 523 28.43 -44.51 -11.40
N GLY A 524 27.44 -44.37 -10.52
CA GLY A 524 27.51 -43.50 -9.34
C GLY A 524 27.23 -42.03 -9.63
N VAL A 525 26.58 -41.70 -10.75
CA VAL A 525 26.00 -40.38 -11.02
C VAL A 525 24.48 -40.50 -11.01
N ASN A 526 23.81 -39.64 -10.25
CA ASN A 526 22.36 -39.55 -10.19
C ASN A 526 21.95 -38.12 -10.58
N ILE A 527 21.01 -37.99 -11.52
CA ILE A 527 20.43 -36.71 -11.91
C ILE A 527 18.92 -36.79 -11.74
N GLU A 528 18.37 -35.90 -10.92
CA GLU A 528 16.93 -35.83 -10.69
C GLU A 528 16.36 -34.41 -10.78
N VAL A 529 15.08 -34.32 -11.13
CA VAL A 529 14.34 -33.06 -11.14
C VAL A 529 13.97 -32.67 -9.71
N VAL A 530 14.43 -31.49 -9.30
CA VAL A 530 14.23 -30.99 -7.94
C VAL A 530 12.79 -30.52 -7.76
N LYS A 531 12.09 -31.07 -6.76
CA LYS A 531 10.73 -30.64 -6.37
C LYS A 531 10.74 -29.53 -5.30
N ILE A 532 11.76 -29.55 -4.43
CA ILE A 532 12.00 -28.60 -3.34
C ILE A 532 13.50 -28.32 -3.33
N LEU A 533 13.90 -27.04 -3.36
CA LEU A 533 15.32 -26.69 -3.42
C LEU A 533 16.05 -27.13 -2.13
N PRO A 534 17.11 -27.95 -2.24
CA PRO A 534 17.90 -28.34 -1.07
C PRO A 534 18.68 -27.15 -0.50
N SER A 535 19.16 -27.26 0.74
CA SER A 535 20.00 -26.22 1.36
C SER A 535 21.30 -26.06 0.58
N LEU A 536 21.59 -24.83 0.14
CA LEU A 536 22.73 -24.53 -0.72
C LEU A 536 23.84 -23.83 0.06
N GLN A 537 25.09 -24.12 -0.31
CA GLN A 537 26.24 -23.39 0.23
C GLN A 537 26.14 -21.91 -0.14
N GLU A 538 26.41 -21.03 0.82
CA GLU A 538 26.48 -19.60 0.55
C GLU A 538 27.64 -19.35 -0.43
N ARG A 539 27.35 -18.80 -1.61
CA ARG A 539 28.39 -18.26 -2.49
C ARG A 539 29.11 -17.16 -1.72
N GLU A 540 30.38 -17.38 -1.38
CA GLU A 540 31.30 -16.28 -1.11
C GLU A 540 31.28 -15.38 -2.35
N GLN A 541 30.63 -14.22 -2.24
CA GLN A 541 30.79 -13.18 -3.23
C GLN A 541 32.28 -12.86 -3.26
N GLN A 542 32.95 -13.21 -4.37
CA GLN A 542 34.29 -12.76 -4.68
C GLN A 542 34.33 -11.25 -4.45
N ARG A 543 34.86 -10.85 -3.29
CA ARG A 543 35.25 -9.48 -3.01
C ARG A 543 36.26 -9.14 -4.09
N GLY A 544 35.91 -8.19 -4.95
CA GLY A 544 36.78 -7.70 -6.01
C GLY A 544 38.17 -7.45 -5.44
N ARG A 545 39.15 -8.24 -5.91
CA ARG A 545 40.54 -8.21 -5.47
C ARG A 545 41.21 -6.97 -6.07
N PHE A 546 40.91 -5.80 -5.51
CA PHE A 546 41.71 -4.59 -5.69
C PHE A 546 42.83 -4.60 -4.65
N GLY A 547 44.07 -4.70 -5.14
CA GLY A 547 45.28 -4.35 -4.38
C GLY A 547 46.17 -5.53 -3.99
N GLY A 548 47.37 -5.58 -4.56
CA GLY A 548 48.45 -6.43 -4.03
C GLY A 548 49.57 -6.68 -5.04
N ARG A 549 50.60 -5.83 -4.98
CA ARG A 549 51.86 -5.86 -5.75
C ARG A 549 52.62 -7.20 -5.70
N GLY A 550 53.34 -7.52 -6.78
CA GLY A 550 54.51 -8.41 -6.79
C GLY A 550 54.70 -9.12 -8.14
N ARG A 551 55.44 -8.59 -9.12
CA ARG A 551 56.90 -8.61 -9.34
C ARG A 551 57.32 -9.74 -10.32
N GLY A 552 57.93 -9.33 -11.44
CA GLY A 552 58.61 -10.17 -12.45
C GLY A 552 57.70 -10.57 -13.61
N GLY A 553 57.99 -10.37 -14.89
CA GLY A 553 59.21 -10.04 -15.62
C GLY A 553 59.01 -10.59 -17.04
N PHE A 554 59.71 -10.02 -18.03
CA PHE A 554 59.60 -10.26 -19.50
C PHE A 554 58.37 -9.60 -20.14
N GLY A 555 58.47 -8.56 -20.98
CA GLY A 555 59.56 -8.12 -21.85
C GLY A 555 59.15 -8.41 -23.28
N ASP A 556 58.46 -7.48 -23.95
CA ASP A 556 58.82 -7.14 -25.32
C ASP A 556 58.22 -5.83 -25.82
N ARG A 557 58.90 -5.33 -26.85
CA ARG A 557 59.07 -3.96 -27.30
C ARG A 557 57.92 -3.37 -28.13
N SER A 558 58.03 -2.04 -28.28
CA SER A 558 57.50 -1.18 -29.35
C SER A 558 56.15 -0.55 -29.01
N GLY A 559 55.95 0.77 -29.03
CA GLY A 559 56.79 1.89 -29.43
C GLY A 559 55.95 3.17 -29.37
N GLY A 560 56.61 4.34 -29.35
CA GLY A 560 55.98 5.61 -29.72
C GLY A 560 55.80 6.64 -28.60
N ASN A 561 56.83 7.48 -28.43
CA ASN A 561 56.84 8.94 -28.27
C ASN A 561 55.71 9.67 -27.52
N ARG A 562 55.94 10.78 -26.81
CA ARG A 562 57.07 11.55 -26.24
C ARG A 562 56.34 12.70 -25.50
N PHE A 563 56.84 13.08 -24.31
CA PHE A 563 56.97 14.44 -23.72
C PHE A 563 55.88 15.51 -23.97
N SER A 564 55.61 16.49 -23.14
CA SER A 564 55.99 16.99 -21.79
C SER A 564 55.40 18.40 -21.77
N GLY A 565 54.96 18.88 -20.62
CA GLY A 565 54.28 20.16 -20.52
C GLY A 565 55.17 21.39 -20.75
N GLY A 566 54.51 22.55 -20.66
CA GLY A 566 55.10 23.77 -20.13
C GLY A 566 55.08 25.01 -21.04
N ARG A 567 54.14 25.90 -20.72
CA ARG A 567 54.24 27.38 -20.67
C ARG A 567 54.63 28.23 -21.90
N GLY A 568 53.84 29.28 -22.09
CA GLY A 568 54.10 30.51 -22.87
C GLY A 568 52.91 30.75 -23.82
N GLY A 569 52.21 31.88 -23.89
CA GLY A 569 52.44 33.24 -23.43
C GLY A 569 52.05 34.20 -24.56
N ARG A 570 51.12 35.13 -24.29
CA ARG A 570 50.78 36.39 -25.01
C ARG A 570 49.99 36.34 -26.35
N GLY A 571 49.07 37.31 -26.45
CA GLY A 571 48.46 37.84 -27.68
C GLY A 571 46.93 37.91 -27.59
N GLY A 572 46.33 38.99 -27.08
CA GLY A 572 45.75 40.07 -27.90
C GLY A 572 44.27 39.78 -28.15
N GLY A 573 43.29 40.43 -27.53
CA GLY A 573 43.01 41.87 -27.61
C GLY A 573 41.89 42.07 -28.63
N PHE A 574 40.65 42.34 -28.17
CA PHE A 574 39.65 43.24 -28.78
C PHE A 574 38.34 43.12 -27.99
N SER A 575 38.08 44.13 -27.17
CA SER A 575 36.83 44.38 -26.45
C SER A 575 36.48 45.86 -26.63
N ASP A 576 35.32 46.13 -27.21
CA ASP A 576 34.56 47.39 -27.17
C ASP A 576 33.35 47.15 -28.10
N ARG A 577 32.08 47.48 -27.82
CA ARG A 577 31.44 48.39 -26.87
C ARG A 577 29.96 48.02 -26.70
N ARG A 578 29.49 48.21 -25.47
CA ARG A 578 28.26 48.91 -24.99
C ARG A 578 27.13 49.11 -26.02
N ASN A 579 25.95 48.55 -25.79
CA ASN A 579 24.87 49.09 -24.93
C ASN A 579 24.25 50.37 -25.50
N SER A 580 22.99 50.30 -25.98
CA SER A 580 21.97 51.29 -25.60
C SER A 580 20.55 50.88 -26.02
N SER A 581 19.65 51.31 -25.16
CA SER A 581 18.19 51.21 -25.12
C SER A 581 17.43 52.03 -26.18
N GLY A 582 16.19 51.61 -26.45
CA GLY A 582 15.09 52.36 -27.07
C GLY A 582 14.13 51.35 -27.71
N GLY A 583 12.87 51.14 -27.33
CA GLY A 583 11.83 52.10 -26.97
C GLY A 583 11.07 52.52 -28.23
N PHE A 584 9.91 51.91 -28.52
CA PHE A 584 8.64 52.57 -28.93
C PHE A 584 7.55 51.60 -29.46
N LYS A 585 6.36 51.73 -28.84
CA LYS A 585 4.96 51.64 -29.34
C LYS A 585 4.54 50.63 -30.43
N GLY A 586 3.63 49.73 -30.02
CA GLY A 586 2.18 49.86 -30.29
C GLY A 586 1.56 49.09 -31.46
N ARG A 587 0.61 48.19 -31.18
CA ARG A 587 -0.73 48.18 -31.81
C ARG A 587 -1.71 47.20 -31.15
N ASN A 588 -2.96 47.48 -31.43
CA ASN A 588 -4.21 47.20 -30.74
C ASN A 588 -5.06 46.18 -31.53
N ASN A 589 -5.90 45.38 -30.83
CA ASN A 589 -7.18 44.72 -31.19
C ASN A 589 -7.26 43.36 -30.47
N GLY A 590 -8.24 43.07 -29.60
CA GLY A 590 -9.69 42.95 -29.86
C GLY A 590 -9.97 41.52 -30.35
N ASN A 591 -10.86 40.67 -29.82
CA ASN A 591 -12.09 40.86 -29.05
C ASN A 591 -12.46 39.53 -28.34
N LYS A 592 -13.23 39.69 -27.26
CA LYS A 592 -14.23 38.78 -26.66
C LYS A 592 -14.91 37.78 -27.62
N TRP A 593 -15.20 36.55 -27.15
CA TRP A 593 -16.48 36.14 -26.54
C TRP A 593 -16.24 35.08 -25.45
#